data_AF-B4W2W6-F1
#
_entry.id   AF-B4W2W6-F1
#
_cell.length_a   1.000
_cell.length_b   1.000
_cell.length_c   1.000
_cell.angle_alpha   90.00
_cell.angle_beta   90.00
_cell.angle_gamma   90.00
#
_symmetry.space_group_name_H-M   'P 1'
#
loop_
_entity.id
_entity.type
_entity.pdbx_description
1 polymer ?
#
loop_
_entity_poly.entity_id
_entity_poly.type
_entity_poly.pdbx_seq_one_letter_code
_entity_poly.pdbx_strand_id
1 'polypeptide(L)'
;MKKSILALMLTLTTLSSSQPIPARACAGGGSGGYINQNAEFVVPPQFASTTDFSEGLAAVKVGEKWGYIDLTGKLVISPQFDIALSFADELAAVQINEKWSYIDKSGEIAVVPPQPDHSILFTFSFSQGLVAVKIDDKYGYMDKSGQVVVPPQFDVARKFTQGFAAVEIDTKWGYIDKTGKLVVRPQFDKAESFNQGLAAVQIEEKWGYIDETGKVVISPQFNQATRFTEGLAAVKIEEKWGYIDETGNVVISPQFDDAKEFAEGLALVRVEAKLGYIDKSGELAIPFQFARASNFSQGLAAVHFNRAWVYIDKTGKVALQPPVAAANLGIFSQGLARVWVNPKSGSRC
;
A
#
# COMPACT_ATOMS: atom_id res chain seq x y z
N MET A 1 13.02 36.29 46.21
CA MET A 1 12.39 34.95 46.08
C MET A 1 12.87 34.31 44.77
N LYS A 2 13.84 33.42 44.84
CA LYS A 2 14.34 32.65 43.69
C LYS A 2 13.50 31.37 43.60
N LYS A 3 12.84 31.11 42.46
CA LYS A 3 12.20 29.82 42.17
C LYS A 3 13.19 29.00 41.34
N SER A 4 13.70 27.92 41.94
CA SER A 4 14.46 26.88 41.25
C SER A 4 13.51 26.08 40.35
N ILE A 5 13.87 25.95 39.07
CA ILE A 5 13.24 25.00 38.14
C ILE A 5 14.11 23.75 38.16
N LEU A 6 13.52 22.64 38.60
CA LEU A 6 14.15 21.33 38.67
C LEU A 6 14.15 20.73 37.26
N ALA A 7 15.31 20.68 36.61
CA ALA A 7 15.50 19.99 35.34
C ALA A 7 15.62 18.49 35.61
N LEU A 8 14.63 17.70 35.19
CA LEU A 8 14.67 16.25 35.21
C LEU A 8 15.46 15.77 34.00
N MET A 9 16.77 15.60 34.14
CA MET A 9 17.61 14.88 33.17
C MET A 9 17.28 13.39 33.25
N LEU A 10 16.51 12.88 32.29
CA LEU A 10 16.45 11.44 32.03
C LEU A 10 17.71 11.07 31.22
N THR A 11 18.65 10.40 31.86
CA THR A 11 19.79 9.78 31.17
C THR A 11 19.29 8.56 30.40
N LEU A 12 19.25 8.64 29.07
CA LEU A 12 19.14 7.45 28.23
C LEU A 12 20.42 6.63 28.36
N THR A 13 20.36 5.54 29.11
CA THR A 13 21.35 4.46 29.04
C THR A 13 21.16 3.74 27.72
N THR A 14 22.13 3.88 26.81
CA THR A 14 22.22 3.08 25.59
C THR A 14 22.44 1.62 25.95
N LEU A 15 21.37 0.83 26.07
CA LEU A 15 21.45 -0.63 26.05
C LEU A 15 21.53 -1.10 24.59
N SER A 16 22.75 -1.04 24.05
CA SER A 16 23.15 -1.87 22.93
C SER A 16 23.27 -3.31 23.39
N SER A 17 22.17 -4.08 23.31
CA SER A 17 22.25 -5.53 23.20
C SER A 17 21.15 -6.02 22.29
N SER A 18 21.53 -6.70 21.20
CA SER A 18 20.61 -7.42 20.31
C SER A 18 20.01 -8.59 21.07
N GLN A 19 18.92 -8.33 21.80
CA GLN A 19 18.14 -9.40 22.41
C GLN A 19 17.39 -10.15 21.29
N PRO A 20 17.45 -11.49 21.25
CA PRO A 20 16.62 -12.27 20.35
C PRO A 20 15.15 -11.98 20.64
N ILE A 21 14.33 -11.92 19.58
CA ILE A 21 12.89 -11.68 19.71
C ILE A 21 12.31 -12.79 20.61
N PRO A 22 11.64 -12.44 21.73
CA PRO A 22 11.01 -13.45 22.56
C PRO A 22 9.93 -14.16 21.75
N ALA A 23 10.10 -15.46 21.53
CA ALA A 23 9.13 -16.30 20.86
C ALA A 23 7.82 -16.31 21.67
N ARG A 24 6.83 -15.56 21.21
CA ARG A 24 5.45 -15.67 21.69
C ARG A 24 4.55 -15.92 20.48
N ALA A 25 4.42 -17.20 20.14
CA ALA A 25 3.37 -17.66 19.24
C ALA A 25 1.99 -17.43 19.87
N CYS A 26 1.01 -17.09 19.04
CA CYS A 26 -0.38 -16.91 19.42
C CYS A 26 -0.97 -18.18 20.02
N ALA A 27 -1.73 -18.03 21.12
CA ALA A 27 -2.70 -19.04 21.52
C ALA A 27 -3.81 -19.11 20.44
N GLY A 28 -3.70 -20.04 19.48
CA GLY A 28 -4.75 -20.41 18.54
C GLY A 28 -4.86 -19.63 17.22
N GLY A 29 -4.01 -18.63 16.97
CA GLY A 29 -3.97 -17.83 15.73
C GLY A 29 -2.89 -18.28 14.74
N GLY A 30 -3.04 -17.95 13.45
CA GLY A 30 -1.96 -18.09 12.47
C GLY A 30 -0.75 -17.21 12.80
N SER A 31 0.37 -17.41 12.11
CA SER A 31 1.59 -16.62 12.34
C SER A 31 2.23 -16.14 11.05
N GLY A 32 2.79 -14.93 11.11
CA GLY A 32 3.52 -14.29 10.02
C GLY A 32 5.03 -14.42 10.19
N GLY A 33 5.72 -14.62 9.07
CA GLY A 33 7.18 -14.59 8.93
C GLY A 33 7.57 -14.07 7.54
N TYR A 34 8.86 -14.15 7.21
CA TYR A 34 9.41 -13.63 5.96
C TYR A 34 10.44 -14.58 5.35
N ILE A 35 10.36 -14.75 4.03
CA ILE A 35 11.31 -15.53 3.25
C ILE A 35 12.05 -14.65 2.23
N ASN A 36 13.26 -15.05 1.88
CA ASN A 36 14.03 -14.45 0.79
C ASN A 36 13.71 -15.12 -0.57
N GLN A 37 14.38 -14.65 -1.63
CA GLN A 37 14.24 -15.18 -2.98
C GLN A 37 14.90 -16.56 -3.20
N ASN A 38 15.51 -17.15 -2.17
CA ASN A 38 15.96 -18.55 -2.17
C ASN A 38 14.97 -19.49 -1.46
N ALA A 39 13.78 -18.96 -1.11
CA ALA A 39 12.78 -19.62 -0.27
C ALA A 39 13.29 -19.96 1.14
N GLU A 40 14.28 -19.25 1.66
CA GLU A 40 14.78 -19.47 3.02
C GLU A 40 14.08 -18.50 3.98
N PHE A 41 13.75 -18.96 5.18
CA PHE A 41 13.26 -18.06 6.23
C PHE A 41 14.39 -17.14 6.68
N VAL A 42 14.22 -15.85 6.41
CA VAL A 42 14.97 -14.80 7.11
C VAL A 42 14.35 -14.56 8.48
N VAL A 43 13.02 -14.65 8.56
CA VAL A 43 12.29 -14.60 9.82
C VAL A 43 11.26 -15.72 9.85
N PRO A 44 11.44 -16.74 10.72
CA PRO A 44 10.47 -17.80 10.86
C PRO A 44 9.08 -17.27 11.25
N PRO A 45 7.98 -17.96 10.87
CA PRO A 45 6.64 -17.55 11.25
C PRO A 45 6.47 -17.58 12.77
N GLN A 46 6.29 -16.41 13.37
CA GLN A 46 6.20 -16.25 14.82
C GLN A 46 5.36 -15.05 15.26
N PHE A 47 5.06 -14.10 14.37
CA PHE A 47 4.35 -12.88 14.72
C PHE A 47 2.84 -13.03 14.57
N ALA A 48 2.09 -12.39 15.46
CA ALA A 48 0.64 -12.37 15.41
C ALA A 48 0.08 -11.55 14.23
N SER A 49 0.87 -10.64 13.67
CA SER A 49 0.58 -9.87 12.47
C SER A 49 1.85 -9.22 11.93
N THR A 50 1.85 -8.91 10.63
CA THR A 50 3.01 -8.38 9.90
C THR A 50 2.59 -7.49 8.73
N THR A 51 3.37 -6.44 8.42
CA THR A 51 3.25 -5.66 7.17
C THR A 51 4.30 -6.10 6.15
N ASP A 52 4.15 -5.71 4.88
CA ASP A 52 5.27 -5.84 3.94
C ASP A 52 6.41 -4.90 4.34
N PHE A 53 7.64 -5.25 3.96
CA PHE A 53 8.79 -4.36 4.15
C PHE A 53 8.63 -3.10 3.31
N SER A 54 8.80 -1.95 3.95
CA SER A 54 8.84 -0.63 3.32
C SER A 54 9.98 0.17 3.93
N GLU A 55 10.83 0.74 3.07
CA GLU A 55 12.02 1.52 3.44
C GLU A 55 12.95 0.87 4.50
N GLY A 56 13.21 -0.43 4.35
CA GLY A 56 14.08 -1.23 5.21
C GLY A 56 13.42 -1.80 6.47
N LEU A 57 12.16 -1.46 6.77
CA LEU A 57 11.48 -1.86 8.00
C LEU A 57 10.13 -2.54 7.74
N ALA A 58 9.72 -3.43 8.63
CA ALA A 58 8.37 -4.00 8.64
C ALA A 58 7.79 -3.97 10.06
N ALA A 59 6.52 -3.58 10.17
CA ALA A 59 5.81 -3.62 11.43
C ALA A 59 5.42 -5.07 11.75
N VAL A 60 5.65 -5.47 13.00
CA VAL A 60 5.34 -6.83 13.49
C VAL A 60 4.66 -6.75 14.85
N LYS A 61 3.66 -7.61 15.07
CA LYS A 61 2.94 -7.69 16.34
C LYS A 61 3.51 -8.80 17.22
N VAL A 62 4.02 -8.42 18.40
CA VAL A 62 4.56 -9.32 19.44
C VAL A 62 3.68 -9.21 20.68
N GLY A 63 2.97 -10.28 21.02
CA GLY A 63 1.89 -10.21 22.00
C GLY A 63 0.81 -9.23 21.50
N GLU A 64 0.47 -8.24 22.32
CA GLU A 64 -0.55 -7.24 21.98
C GLU A 64 -0.02 -5.95 21.35
N LYS A 65 1.31 -5.78 21.31
CA LYS A 65 1.92 -4.53 20.84
C LYS A 65 2.66 -4.73 19.53
N TRP A 66 2.69 -3.68 18.73
CA TRP A 66 3.47 -3.58 17.51
C TRP A 66 4.83 -2.95 17.77
N GLY A 67 5.83 -3.48 17.09
CA GLY A 67 7.17 -2.92 16.94
C GLY A 67 7.64 -3.07 15.49
N TYR A 68 8.92 -2.85 15.24
CA TYR A 68 9.49 -2.93 13.88
C TYR A 68 10.77 -3.77 13.85
N ILE A 69 10.90 -4.56 12.78
CA ILE A 69 12.10 -5.31 12.45
C ILE A 69 12.77 -4.76 11.19
N ASP A 70 14.08 -4.94 11.10
CA ASP A 70 14.85 -4.69 9.87
C ASP A 70 14.82 -5.89 8.91
N LEU A 71 15.48 -5.75 7.76
CA LEU A 71 15.60 -6.79 6.71
C LEU A 71 16.32 -8.07 7.17
N THR A 72 17.02 -8.04 8.31
CA THR A 72 17.64 -9.24 8.90
C THR A 72 16.69 -9.97 9.86
N GLY A 73 15.54 -9.39 10.15
CA GLY A 73 14.61 -9.86 11.16
C GLY A 73 14.90 -9.36 12.57
N LYS A 74 15.90 -8.50 12.75
CA LYS A 74 16.25 -7.96 14.07
C LYS A 74 15.24 -6.89 14.45
N LEU A 75 14.74 -6.97 15.68
CA LEU A 75 13.89 -5.94 16.28
C LEU A 75 14.70 -4.64 16.46
N VAL A 76 14.29 -3.58 15.79
CA VAL A 76 14.92 -2.25 15.85
C VAL A 76 14.08 -1.22 16.60
N ILE A 77 12.75 -1.40 16.62
CA ILE A 77 11.85 -0.62 17.47
C ILE A 77 11.05 -1.61 18.32
N SER A 78 11.25 -1.55 19.63
CA SER A 78 10.61 -2.46 20.58
C SER A 78 9.08 -2.39 20.51
N PRO A 79 8.36 -3.51 20.71
CA PRO A 79 6.90 -3.52 20.70
C PRO A 79 6.32 -2.62 21.79
N GLN A 80 5.64 -1.56 21.38
CA GLN A 80 5.06 -0.56 22.28
C GLN A 80 3.77 0.09 21.75
N PHE A 81 3.49 -0.04 20.45
CA PHE A 81 2.35 0.60 19.81
C PHE A 81 1.11 -0.30 19.80
N ASP A 82 -0.08 0.27 19.92
CA ASP A 82 -1.36 -0.45 19.76
C ASP A 82 -1.61 -0.84 18.31
N ILE A 83 -1.24 0.06 17.39
CA ILE A 83 -1.26 -0.14 15.94
C ILE A 83 0.02 0.47 15.36
N ALA A 84 0.57 -0.15 14.31
CA ALA A 84 1.70 0.36 13.57
C ALA A 84 1.52 0.11 12.06
N LEU A 85 1.74 1.15 11.26
CA LEU A 85 1.67 1.07 9.79
C LEU A 85 3.08 1.01 9.17
N SER A 86 3.14 0.68 7.87
CA SER A 86 4.40 0.70 7.12
C SER A 86 4.99 2.10 7.05
N PHE A 87 6.32 2.18 7.05
CA PHE A 87 7.03 3.43 6.78
C PHE A 87 6.76 3.91 5.35
N ALA A 88 6.52 5.21 5.21
CA ALA A 88 6.40 5.91 3.94
C ALA A 88 6.88 7.35 4.11
N ASP A 89 7.75 7.81 3.22
CA ASP A 89 8.46 9.09 3.35
C ASP A 89 9.14 9.19 4.72
N GLU A 90 9.87 8.16 5.12
CA GLU A 90 10.70 8.09 6.35
C GLU A 90 9.92 8.10 7.67
N LEU A 91 8.59 8.21 7.63
CA LEU A 91 7.72 8.22 8.80
C LEU A 91 6.73 7.05 8.78
N ALA A 92 6.34 6.58 9.96
CA ALA A 92 5.26 5.61 10.10
C ALA A 92 4.21 6.12 11.09
N ALA A 93 2.94 5.99 10.73
CA ALA A 93 1.85 6.24 11.67
C ALA A 93 1.72 5.08 12.66
N VAL A 94 1.62 5.43 13.94
CA VAL A 94 1.44 4.51 15.06
C VAL A 94 0.35 5.01 15.98
N GLN A 95 -0.33 4.08 16.65
CA GLN A 95 -1.30 4.39 17.69
C GLN A 95 -0.71 4.05 19.07
N ILE A 96 -0.83 4.99 20.01
CA ILE A 96 -0.41 4.86 21.41
C ILE A 96 -1.54 5.35 22.30
N ASN A 97 -2.12 4.45 23.11
CA ASN A 97 -3.25 4.74 23.98
C ASN A 97 -4.40 5.42 23.21
N GLU A 98 -4.79 4.78 22.11
CA GLU A 98 -5.85 5.23 21.19
C GLU A 98 -5.54 6.51 20.38
N LYS A 99 -4.39 7.16 20.61
CA LYS A 99 -3.98 8.38 19.90
C LYS A 99 -2.97 8.09 18.80
N TRP A 100 -3.13 8.76 17.66
CA TRP A 100 -2.20 8.62 16.54
C TRP A 100 -1.03 9.59 16.65
N SER A 101 0.15 9.09 16.29
CA SER A 101 1.41 9.84 16.15
C SER A 101 2.19 9.29 14.94
N TYR A 102 3.17 10.06 14.46
CA TYR A 102 4.16 9.57 13.52
C TYR A 102 5.51 9.41 14.21
N ILE A 103 6.16 8.29 13.94
CA ILE A 103 7.51 8.01 14.40
C ILE A 103 8.50 8.05 13.25
N ASP A 104 9.75 8.37 13.58
CA ASP A 104 10.88 8.15 12.69
C ASP A 104 11.41 6.69 12.76
N LYS A 105 12.48 6.41 12.01
CA LYS A 105 13.10 5.06 11.97
C LYS A 105 13.83 4.66 13.25
N SER A 106 14.04 5.58 14.19
CA SER A 106 14.53 5.27 15.54
C SER A 106 13.39 4.85 16.49
N GLY A 107 12.14 5.16 16.14
CA GLY A 107 10.96 4.92 16.95
C GLY A 107 10.56 6.10 17.83
N GLU A 108 11.27 7.23 17.72
CA GLU A 108 10.91 8.47 18.41
C GLU A 108 9.73 9.16 17.71
N ILE A 109 8.87 9.81 18.49
CA ILE A 109 7.73 10.57 17.96
C ILE A 109 8.28 11.80 17.25
N ALA A 110 8.16 11.82 15.92
CA ALA A 110 8.57 12.93 15.08
C ALA A 110 7.45 13.96 14.89
N VAL A 111 6.21 13.50 14.75
CA VAL A 111 5.05 14.36 14.51
C VAL A 111 3.85 13.87 15.31
N VAL A 112 3.20 14.80 16.01
CA VAL A 112 1.89 14.55 16.61
C VAL A 112 0.87 15.29 15.74
N PRO A 113 -0.01 14.58 15.00
CA PRO A 113 -1.02 15.23 14.20
C PRO A 113 -2.00 16.00 15.10
N PRO A 114 -2.60 17.10 14.59
CA PRO A 114 -3.80 17.65 15.19
C PRO A 114 -4.81 16.51 15.43
N GLN A 115 -5.44 16.47 16.60
CA GLN A 115 -6.31 15.35 16.99
C GLN A 115 -7.79 15.74 16.84
N PRO A 116 -8.42 15.44 15.70
CA PRO A 116 -9.87 15.44 15.57
C PRO A 116 -10.37 14.02 15.27
N ASP A 117 -11.50 13.72 15.89
CA ASP A 117 -12.40 12.57 15.77
C ASP A 117 -11.85 11.21 15.26
N HIS A 118 -12.23 10.16 15.99
CA HIS A 118 -11.84 8.76 15.87
C HIS A 118 -12.30 8.06 14.57
N SER A 119 -12.66 8.81 13.52
CA SER A 119 -13.30 8.30 12.31
C SER A 119 -12.55 8.68 11.02
N ILE A 120 -11.78 7.70 10.54
CA ILE A 120 -11.62 7.23 9.15
C ILE A 120 -10.17 7.23 8.64
N LEU A 121 -9.69 5.99 8.44
CA LEU A 121 -8.53 5.61 7.65
C LEU A 121 -8.76 6.01 6.19
N PHE A 122 -7.91 6.84 5.57
CA PHE A 122 -7.50 6.58 4.17
C PHE A 122 -6.14 7.18 3.77
N THR A 123 -5.48 8.04 4.55
CA THR A 123 -4.10 8.45 4.23
C THR A 123 -3.22 8.67 5.46
N PHE A 124 -2.96 7.63 6.26
CA PHE A 124 -1.99 7.70 7.38
C PHE A 124 -0.53 7.56 6.94
N SER A 125 -0.23 7.75 5.66
CA SER A 125 1.11 7.64 5.11
C SER A 125 1.46 8.94 4.43
N PHE A 126 2.62 9.49 4.76
CA PHE A 126 3.20 10.61 4.04
C PHE A 126 3.45 10.21 2.59
N SER A 127 3.26 11.16 1.69
CA SER A 127 3.56 11.02 0.27
C SER A 127 4.02 12.36 -0.27
N GLN A 128 5.22 12.39 -0.83
CA GLN A 128 5.88 13.58 -1.32
C GLN A 128 5.97 14.73 -0.29
N GLY A 129 6.17 14.38 0.99
CA GLY A 129 6.37 15.29 2.10
C GLY A 129 5.09 15.79 2.79
N LEU A 130 3.91 15.38 2.32
CA LEU A 130 2.62 15.79 2.88
C LEU A 130 1.74 14.59 3.22
N VAL A 131 0.83 14.79 4.16
CA VAL A 131 -0.20 13.81 4.54
C VAL A 131 -1.54 14.52 4.69
N ALA A 132 -2.63 13.90 4.22
CA ALA A 132 -3.96 14.48 4.40
C ALA A 132 -4.39 14.28 5.86
N VAL A 133 -4.95 15.33 6.44
CA VAL A 133 -5.46 15.35 7.82
C VAL A 133 -6.89 15.86 7.79
N LYS A 134 -7.81 15.15 8.44
CA LYS A 134 -9.18 15.61 8.66
C LYS A 134 -9.17 16.49 9.91
N ILE A 135 -9.88 17.62 9.93
CA ILE A 135 -10.08 18.55 11.07
C ILE A 135 -11.46 19.17 10.91
N ASP A 136 -12.31 19.12 11.94
CA ASP A 136 -13.68 19.65 11.93
C ASP A 136 -14.47 19.26 10.68
N ASP A 137 -14.45 17.95 10.37
CA ASP A 137 -15.07 17.32 9.20
C ASP A 137 -14.51 17.63 7.81
N LYS A 138 -13.49 18.49 7.70
CA LYS A 138 -12.83 18.78 6.42
C LYS A 138 -11.41 18.26 6.38
N TYR A 139 -10.93 17.91 5.20
CA TYR A 139 -9.55 17.55 4.95
C TYR A 139 -8.71 18.77 4.58
N GLY A 140 -7.50 18.81 5.13
CA GLY A 140 -6.38 19.65 4.72
C GLY A 140 -5.12 18.80 4.60
N TYR A 141 -3.94 19.45 4.53
CA TYR A 141 -2.67 18.74 4.47
C TYR A 141 -1.66 19.28 5.47
N MET A 142 -0.93 18.34 6.07
CA MET A 142 0.10 18.58 7.07
C MET A 142 1.46 18.15 6.52
N ASP A 143 2.50 18.91 6.85
CA ASP A 143 3.88 18.57 6.50
C ASP A 143 4.56 17.69 7.58
N LYS A 144 5.81 17.31 7.33
CA LYS A 144 6.61 16.49 8.26
C LYS A 144 7.00 17.22 9.55
N SER A 145 6.72 18.52 9.70
CA SER A 145 6.91 19.26 10.96
C SER A 145 5.67 19.23 11.85
N GLY A 146 4.55 18.73 11.33
CA GLY A 146 3.25 18.78 12.00
C GLY A 146 2.47 20.07 11.71
N GLN A 147 2.99 20.95 10.86
CA GLN A 147 2.29 22.16 10.46
C GLN A 147 1.24 21.84 9.40
N VAL A 148 0.00 22.28 9.62
CA VAL A 148 -1.04 22.27 8.58
C VAL A 148 -0.72 23.35 7.57
N VAL A 149 -0.20 22.95 6.41
CA VAL A 149 0.24 23.84 5.32
C VAL A 149 -0.85 24.08 4.29
N VAL A 150 -1.84 23.18 4.20
CA VAL A 150 -3.09 23.41 3.46
C VAL A 150 -4.23 23.36 4.45
N PRO A 151 -4.92 24.48 4.74
CA PRO A 151 -6.02 24.52 5.68
C PRO A 151 -7.14 23.52 5.34
N PRO A 152 -7.83 22.96 6.35
CA PRO A 152 -8.96 22.06 6.14
C PRO A 152 -10.08 22.76 5.39
N GLN A 153 -10.41 22.25 4.20
CA GLN A 153 -11.45 22.83 3.35
C GLN A 153 -12.09 21.83 2.38
N PHE A 154 -11.55 20.61 2.26
CA PHE A 154 -12.03 19.59 1.32
C PHE A 154 -12.93 18.56 2.01
N ASP A 155 -13.91 18.01 1.31
CA ASP A 155 -14.75 16.92 1.81
C ASP A 155 -13.98 15.60 1.88
N VAL A 156 -13.13 15.35 0.88
CA VAL A 156 -12.24 14.19 0.78
C VAL A 156 -10.91 14.63 0.17
N ALA A 157 -9.82 13.98 0.58
CA ALA A 157 -8.48 14.26 0.09
C ALA A 157 -7.69 12.97 -0.14
N ARG A 158 -7.08 12.81 -1.32
CA ARG A 158 -6.14 11.72 -1.61
C ARG A 158 -4.70 12.15 -1.32
N LYS A 159 -3.79 11.18 -1.23
CA LYS A 159 -2.36 11.45 -1.08
C LYS A 159 -1.79 12.18 -2.32
N PHE A 160 -0.70 12.92 -2.12
CA PHE A 160 0.01 13.53 -3.23
C PHE A 160 0.74 12.50 -4.10
N THR A 161 0.60 12.61 -5.41
CA THR A 161 1.35 11.86 -6.42
C THR A 161 1.68 12.78 -7.58
N GLN A 162 2.90 12.73 -8.09
CA GLN A 162 3.36 13.58 -9.20
C GLN A 162 3.11 15.09 -8.97
N GLY A 163 3.15 15.56 -7.72
CA GLY A 163 2.96 16.97 -7.37
C GLY A 163 1.51 17.41 -7.13
N PHE A 164 0.53 16.53 -7.39
CA PHE A 164 -0.89 16.84 -7.27
C PHE A 164 -1.60 15.93 -6.27
N ALA A 165 -2.71 16.41 -5.73
CA ALA A 165 -3.65 15.58 -4.98
C ALA A 165 -5.08 15.81 -5.50
N ALA A 166 -5.82 14.71 -5.67
CA ALA A 166 -7.24 14.78 -5.95
C ALA A 166 -8.00 15.12 -4.67
N VAL A 167 -8.89 16.10 -4.74
CA VAL A 167 -9.71 16.57 -3.62
C VAL A 167 -11.16 16.69 -4.04
N GLU A 168 -12.07 16.44 -3.11
CA GLU A 168 -13.51 16.60 -3.29
C GLU A 168 -14.00 17.88 -2.60
N ILE A 169 -14.80 18.68 -3.30
CA ILE A 169 -15.49 19.86 -2.79
C ILE A 169 -16.92 19.81 -3.32
N ASP A 170 -17.89 19.85 -2.42
CA ASP A 170 -19.32 19.84 -2.73
C ASP A 170 -19.69 18.71 -3.71
N THR A 171 -19.25 17.48 -3.41
CA THR A 171 -19.47 16.24 -4.19
C THR A 171 -18.73 16.13 -5.53
N LYS A 172 -17.93 17.14 -5.91
CA LYS A 172 -17.16 17.13 -7.15
C LYS A 172 -15.67 17.06 -6.87
N TRP A 173 -14.98 16.29 -7.70
CA TRP A 173 -13.54 16.11 -7.64
C TRP A 173 -12.81 17.11 -8.52
N GLY A 174 -11.71 17.64 -7.99
CA GLY A 174 -10.71 18.47 -8.67
C GLY A 174 -9.30 18.11 -8.19
N TYR A 175 -8.33 18.95 -8.53
CA TYR A 175 -6.93 18.71 -8.17
C TYR A 175 -6.25 19.97 -7.64
N ILE A 176 -5.45 19.79 -6.60
CA ILE A 176 -4.61 20.84 -6.01
C ILE A 176 -3.13 20.54 -6.21
N ASP A 177 -2.31 21.60 -6.19
CA ASP A 177 -0.87 21.48 -5.98
C ASP A 177 -0.53 21.38 -4.48
N LYS A 178 0.77 21.25 -4.17
CA LYS A 178 1.27 21.15 -2.78
C LYS A 178 1.04 22.41 -1.93
N THR A 179 0.71 23.55 -2.55
CA THR A 179 0.35 24.78 -1.82
C THR A 179 -1.12 24.83 -1.44
N GLY A 180 -1.92 23.86 -1.92
CA GLY A 180 -3.38 23.83 -1.74
C GLY A 180 -4.13 24.60 -2.81
N LYS A 181 -3.45 25.17 -3.80
CA LYS A 181 -4.09 25.90 -4.90
C LYS A 181 -4.73 24.92 -5.86
N LEU A 182 -5.99 25.17 -6.21
CA LEU A 182 -6.69 24.44 -7.27
C LEU A 182 -5.98 24.64 -8.62
N VAL A 183 -5.46 23.55 -9.16
CA VAL A 183 -4.91 23.46 -10.52
C VAL A 183 -6.01 23.05 -11.49
N VAL A 184 -6.87 22.13 -11.06
CA VAL A 184 -8.10 21.74 -11.78
C VAL A 184 -9.27 21.95 -10.86
N ARG A 185 -10.24 22.78 -11.29
CA ARG A 185 -11.42 23.07 -10.48
C ARG A 185 -12.28 21.80 -10.30
N PRO A 186 -12.97 21.67 -9.14
CA PRO A 186 -13.93 20.59 -8.93
C PRO A 186 -14.98 20.56 -10.04
N GLN A 187 -15.04 19.47 -10.79
CA GLN A 187 -15.99 19.28 -11.88
C GLN A 187 -16.29 17.80 -12.20
N PHE A 188 -15.48 16.87 -11.69
CA PHE A 188 -15.61 15.44 -11.97
C PHE A 188 -16.46 14.74 -10.92
N ASP A 189 -17.17 13.68 -11.29
CA ASP A 189 -17.93 12.84 -10.34
C ASP A 189 -17.00 11.99 -9.47
N LYS A 190 -15.88 11.52 -10.05
CA LYS A 190 -14.79 10.81 -9.37
C LYS A 190 -13.46 11.16 -10.00
N ALA A 191 -12.40 11.02 -9.22
CA ALA A 191 -11.03 11.23 -9.67
C ALA A 191 -10.06 10.23 -9.03
N GLU A 192 -9.18 9.66 -9.85
CA GLU A 192 -8.01 8.90 -9.42
C GLU A 192 -6.77 9.79 -9.35
N SER A 193 -5.73 9.30 -8.67
CA SER A 193 -4.45 10.01 -8.55
C SER A 193 -3.71 10.04 -9.90
N PHE A 194 -2.99 11.12 -10.18
CA PHE A 194 -2.13 11.22 -11.36
C PHE A 194 -1.05 10.13 -11.35
N ASN A 195 -0.91 9.44 -12.47
CA ASN A 195 0.19 8.52 -12.73
C ASN A 195 0.58 8.58 -14.19
N GLN A 196 1.89 8.68 -14.47
CA GLN A 196 2.42 8.88 -15.83
C GLN A 196 1.81 10.11 -16.54
N GLY A 197 1.52 11.19 -15.80
CA GLY A 197 1.01 12.45 -16.37
C GLY A 197 -0.48 12.46 -16.73
N LEU A 198 -1.19 11.34 -16.51
CA LEU A 198 -2.62 11.23 -16.74
C LEU A 198 -3.36 10.81 -15.46
N ALA A 199 -4.60 11.24 -15.33
CA ALA A 199 -5.50 10.78 -14.27
C ALA A 199 -6.84 10.32 -14.85
N ALA A 200 -7.33 9.19 -14.36
CA ALA A 200 -8.67 8.72 -14.69
C ALA A 200 -9.70 9.55 -13.92
N VAL A 201 -10.70 10.07 -14.64
CA VAL A 201 -11.80 10.87 -14.07
C VAL A 201 -13.13 10.37 -14.59
N GLN A 202 -14.17 10.49 -13.77
CA GLN A 202 -15.54 10.15 -14.15
C GLN A 202 -16.35 11.43 -14.43
N ILE A 203 -17.04 11.45 -15.57
CA ILE A 203 -17.97 12.51 -15.98
C ILE A 203 -19.22 11.82 -16.51
N GLU A 204 -20.39 12.13 -15.92
CA GLU A 204 -21.68 11.57 -16.33
C GLU A 204 -21.63 10.04 -16.37
N GLU A 205 -21.15 9.43 -15.28
CA GLU A 205 -20.99 7.99 -15.08
C GLU A 205 -19.95 7.28 -15.97
N LYS A 206 -19.35 7.96 -16.94
CA LYS A 206 -18.30 7.39 -17.80
C LYS A 206 -16.92 7.86 -17.41
N TRP A 207 -15.95 6.97 -17.54
CA TRP A 207 -14.54 7.24 -17.27
C TRP A 207 -13.82 7.68 -18.53
N GLY A 208 -12.98 8.69 -18.37
CA GLY A 208 -12.00 9.19 -19.35
C GLY A 208 -10.71 9.59 -18.64
N TYR A 209 -9.83 10.31 -19.34
CA TYR A 209 -8.55 10.73 -18.79
C TYR A 209 -8.25 12.18 -19.07
N ILE A 210 -7.65 12.84 -18.08
CA ILE A 210 -7.17 14.22 -18.17
C ILE A 210 -5.65 14.29 -18.01
N ASP A 211 -5.06 15.34 -18.56
CA ASP A 211 -3.70 15.74 -18.24
C ASP A 211 -3.63 16.58 -16.95
N GLU A 212 -2.41 16.95 -16.55
CA GLU A 212 -2.12 17.75 -15.35
C GLU A 212 -2.75 19.16 -15.39
N THR A 213 -3.15 19.65 -16.56
CA THR A 213 -3.87 20.94 -16.72
C THR A 213 -5.38 20.80 -16.54
N GLY A 214 -5.88 19.56 -16.41
CA GLY A 214 -7.30 19.25 -16.37
C GLY A 214 -7.96 19.16 -17.74
N LYS A 215 -7.18 19.20 -18.83
CA LYS A 215 -7.70 19.02 -20.17
C LYS A 215 -7.98 17.54 -20.40
N VAL A 216 -9.16 17.24 -20.93
CA VAL A 216 -9.53 15.88 -21.35
C VAL A 216 -8.63 15.46 -22.52
N VAL A 217 -7.86 14.40 -22.30
CA VAL A 217 -7.00 13.75 -23.31
C VAL A 217 -7.74 12.59 -23.95
N ILE A 218 -8.45 11.81 -23.14
CA ILE A 218 -9.30 10.70 -23.59
C ILE A 218 -10.71 10.96 -23.11
N SER A 219 -11.63 11.15 -24.06
CA SER A 219 -13.02 11.46 -23.75
C SER A 219 -13.67 10.39 -22.86
N PRO A 220 -14.53 10.78 -21.90
CA PRO A 220 -15.30 9.84 -21.09
C PRO A 220 -16.12 8.90 -21.97
N GLN A 221 -15.82 7.62 -21.90
CA GLN A 221 -16.51 6.59 -22.70
C GLN A 221 -16.52 5.20 -22.03
N PHE A 222 -15.65 4.97 -21.05
CA PHE A 222 -15.48 3.67 -20.41
C PHE A 222 -16.41 3.51 -19.20
N ASN A 223 -16.85 2.28 -18.93
CA ASN A 223 -17.64 1.96 -17.73
C ASN A 223 -16.78 2.01 -16.46
N GLN A 224 -15.51 1.61 -16.57
CA GLN A 224 -14.49 1.71 -15.51
C GLN A 224 -13.11 1.93 -16.14
N ALA A 225 -12.19 2.49 -15.37
CA ALA A 225 -10.83 2.78 -15.81
C ALA A 225 -9.85 2.66 -14.63
N THR A 226 -8.67 2.09 -14.88
CA THR A 226 -7.55 2.14 -13.94
C THR A 226 -6.59 3.27 -14.30
N ARG A 227 -5.65 3.59 -13.41
CA ARG A 227 -4.52 4.46 -13.78
C ARG A 227 -3.65 3.80 -14.86
N PHE A 228 -2.94 4.60 -15.63
CA PHE A 228 -1.90 4.13 -16.53
C PHE A 228 -0.74 3.55 -15.72
N THR A 229 -0.24 2.37 -16.10
CA THR A 229 1.06 1.88 -15.67
C THR A 229 1.79 1.29 -16.87
N GLU A 230 3.08 1.61 -16.95
CA GLU A 230 3.93 1.14 -18.03
C GLU A 230 3.38 1.42 -19.46
N GLY A 231 2.63 2.53 -19.61
CA GLY A 231 2.08 3.00 -20.88
C GLY A 231 0.71 2.42 -21.27
N LEU A 232 0.10 1.57 -20.44
CA LEU A 232 -1.23 1.01 -20.67
C LEU A 232 -2.14 1.19 -19.45
N ALA A 233 -3.44 1.33 -19.68
CA ALA A 233 -4.46 1.33 -18.63
C ALA A 233 -5.54 0.29 -18.92
N ALA A 234 -5.99 -0.44 -17.90
CA ALA A 234 -7.12 -1.33 -18.02
C ALA A 234 -8.41 -0.49 -18.03
N VAL A 235 -9.27 -0.75 -19.01
CA VAL A 235 -10.59 -0.11 -19.11
C VAL A 235 -11.67 -1.15 -19.32
N LYS A 236 -12.84 -0.89 -18.71
CA LYS A 236 -14.02 -1.73 -18.88
C LYS A 236 -14.94 -1.08 -19.92
N ILE A 237 -15.23 -1.81 -20.99
CA ILE A 237 -16.21 -1.44 -22.01
C ILE A 237 -17.34 -2.47 -21.92
N GLU A 238 -18.55 -2.00 -21.64
CA GLU A 238 -19.67 -2.86 -21.26
C GLU A 238 -19.29 -3.75 -20.06
N GLU A 239 -19.24 -5.06 -20.25
CA GLU A 239 -18.95 -6.03 -19.20
C GLU A 239 -17.53 -6.60 -19.21
N LYS A 240 -16.70 -6.24 -20.19
CA LYS A 240 -15.36 -6.81 -20.37
C LYS A 240 -14.25 -5.78 -20.22
N TRP A 241 -13.13 -6.24 -19.69
CA TRP A 241 -11.91 -5.47 -19.57
C TRP A 241 -11.01 -5.68 -20.78
N GLY A 242 -10.43 -4.58 -21.26
CA GLY A 242 -9.35 -4.52 -22.24
C GLY A 242 -8.32 -3.48 -21.79
N TYR A 243 -7.41 -3.10 -22.69
CA TYR A 243 -6.36 -2.12 -22.39
C TYR A 243 -6.24 -1.09 -23.49
N ILE A 244 -6.00 0.15 -23.08
CA ILE A 244 -5.77 1.30 -23.96
C ILE A 244 -4.37 1.88 -23.77
N ASP A 245 -3.87 2.55 -24.81
CA ASP A 245 -2.70 3.41 -24.73
C ASP A 245 -3.03 4.83 -24.20
N GLU A 246 -2.01 5.65 -24.00
CA GLU A 246 -2.12 7.03 -23.49
C GLU A 246 -2.88 7.98 -24.44
N THR A 247 -3.13 7.57 -25.69
CA THR A 247 -3.94 8.31 -26.66
C THR A 247 -5.40 7.84 -26.70
N GLY A 248 -5.73 6.78 -25.97
CA GLY A 248 -7.07 6.19 -25.89
C GLY A 248 -7.35 5.11 -26.94
N ASN A 249 -6.35 4.69 -27.72
CA ASN A 249 -6.54 3.58 -28.65
C ASN A 249 -6.59 2.27 -27.88
N VAL A 250 -7.53 1.40 -28.26
CA VAL A 250 -7.60 0.04 -27.73
C VAL A 250 -6.42 -0.77 -28.27
N VAL A 251 -5.50 -1.14 -27.38
CA VAL A 251 -4.34 -2.00 -27.68
C VAL A 251 -4.72 -3.47 -27.51
N ILE A 252 -5.50 -3.76 -26.46
CA ILE A 252 -6.00 -5.11 -26.18
C ILE A 252 -7.51 -5.03 -26.09
N SER A 253 -8.21 -5.68 -27.03
CA SER A 253 -9.67 -5.64 -27.09
C SER A 253 -10.31 -6.15 -25.80
N PRO A 254 -11.44 -5.55 -25.37
CA PRO A 254 -12.18 -6.01 -24.21
C PRO A 254 -12.60 -7.47 -24.33
N GLN A 255 -12.05 -8.32 -23.46
CA GLN A 255 -12.31 -9.77 -23.48
C GLN A 255 -12.23 -10.43 -22.09
N PHE A 256 -11.65 -9.75 -21.10
CA PHE A 256 -11.42 -10.31 -19.77
C PHE A 256 -12.57 -9.97 -18.79
N ASP A 257 -12.85 -10.86 -17.85
CA ASP A 257 -13.80 -10.61 -16.76
C ASP A 257 -13.22 -9.72 -15.66
N ASP A 258 -11.89 -9.62 -15.61
CA ASP A 258 -11.14 -8.76 -14.69
C ASP A 258 -9.75 -8.49 -15.25
N ALA A 259 -9.20 -7.33 -14.92
CA ALA A 259 -7.89 -6.90 -15.39
C ALA A 259 -7.22 -6.01 -14.34
N LYS A 260 -5.99 -6.34 -13.98
CA LYS A 260 -5.13 -5.48 -13.16
C LYS A 260 -4.21 -4.63 -14.03
N GLU A 261 -3.61 -3.61 -13.41
CA GLU A 261 -2.59 -2.80 -14.06
C GLU A 261 -1.35 -3.64 -14.39
N PHE A 262 -0.61 -3.22 -15.42
CA PHE A 262 0.67 -3.86 -15.78
C PHE A 262 1.71 -3.64 -14.68
N ALA A 263 2.44 -4.70 -14.37
CA ALA A 263 3.57 -4.69 -13.46
C ALA A 263 4.68 -5.61 -14.00
N GLU A 264 5.84 -5.01 -14.21
CA GLU A 264 7.03 -5.63 -14.79
C GLU A 264 6.80 -6.29 -16.17
N GLY A 265 5.99 -5.66 -17.02
CA GLY A 265 5.69 -6.11 -18.38
C GLY A 265 4.55 -7.13 -18.50
N LEU A 266 3.95 -7.58 -17.39
CA LEU A 266 2.83 -8.52 -17.38
C LEU A 266 1.63 -7.94 -16.64
N ALA A 267 0.42 -8.32 -17.05
CA ALA A 267 -0.81 -7.99 -16.35
C ALA A 267 -1.57 -9.25 -15.94
N LEU A 268 -2.09 -9.25 -14.71
CA LEU A 268 -2.94 -10.30 -14.20
C LEU A 268 -4.37 -10.08 -14.69
N VAL A 269 -4.91 -11.06 -15.44
CA VAL A 269 -6.26 -10.99 -16.01
C VAL A 269 -7.05 -12.25 -15.68
N ARG A 270 -8.39 -12.13 -15.64
CA ARG A 270 -9.31 -13.23 -15.37
C ARG A 270 -10.18 -13.51 -16.58
N VAL A 271 -10.34 -14.80 -16.89
CA VAL A 271 -11.40 -15.30 -17.77
C VAL A 271 -12.13 -16.40 -17.00
N GLU A 272 -13.45 -16.28 -16.93
CA GLU A 272 -14.33 -17.06 -16.09
C GLU A 272 -13.85 -17.06 -14.61
N ALA A 273 -13.47 -18.23 -14.09
CA ALA A 273 -13.02 -18.41 -12.71
C ALA A 273 -11.49 -18.55 -12.59
N LYS A 274 -10.73 -18.41 -13.68
CA LYS A 274 -9.28 -18.66 -13.69
C LYS A 274 -8.48 -17.42 -14.05
N LEU A 275 -7.37 -17.26 -13.35
CA LEU A 275 -6.40 -16.20 -13.53
C LEU A 275 -5.23 -16.68 -14.39
N GLY A 276 -4.74 -15.79 -15.25
CA GLY A 276 -3.57 -15.95 -16.10
C GLY A 276 -2.88 -14.59 -16.29
N TYR A 277 -1.78 -14.58 -17.03
CA TYR A 277 -1.03 -13.35 -17.29
C TYR A 277 -0.86 -13.12 -18.78
N ILE A 278 -1.03 -11.87 -19.19
CA ILE A 278 -0.81 -11.43 -20.55
C ILE A 278 0.37 -10.46 -20.60
N ASP A 279 1.03 -10.39 -21.75
CA ASP A 279 1.98 -9.33 -22.04
C ASP A 279 1.29 -8.07 -22.59
N LYS A 280 2.08 -7.05 -22.91
CA LYS A 280 1.58 -5.75 -23.41
C LYS A 280 0.95 -5.79 -24.80
N SER A 281 1.16 -6.86 -25.56
CA SER A 281 0.48 -7.08 -26.84
C SER A 281 -0.89 -7.77 -26.66
N GLY A 282 -1.17 -8.29 -25.46
CA GLY A 282 -2.38 -9.04 -25.15
C GLY A 282 -2.21 -10.55 -25.30
N GLU A 283 -1.04 -11.01 -25.70
CA GLU A 283 -0.73 -12.44 -25.82
C GLU A 283 -0.58 -13.08 -24.44
N LEU A 284 -1.04 -14.33 -24.34
CA LEU A 284 -1.05 -15.07 -23.09
C LEU A 284 0.37 -15.53 -22.74
N ALA A 285 1.03 -14.80 -21.84
CA ALA A 285 2.35 -15.16 -21.32
C ALA A 285 2.28 -16.37 -20.36
N ILE A 286 1.23 -16.45 -19.54
CA ILE A 286 1.02 -17.54 -18.58
C ILE A 286 -0.46 -17.99 -18.61
N PRO A 287 -0.75 -19.28 -18.88
CA PRO A 287 -2.11 -19.75 -19.07
C PRO A 287 -3.06 -19.55 -17.89
N PHE A 288 -4.36 -19.43 -18.19
CA PHE A 288 -5.45 -19.37 -17.23
C PHE A 288 -5.56 -20.67 -16.42
N GLN A 289 -4.95 -20.71 -15.25
CA GLN A 289 -4.90 -21.91 -14.42
C GLN A 289 -4.93 -21.64 -12.91
N PHE A 290 -4.79 -20.39 -12.47
CA PHE A 290 -4.69 -20.07 -11.06
C PHE A 290 -6.04 -19.66 -10.48
N ALA A 291 -6.34 -20.13 -9.27
CA ALA A 291 -7.51 -19.66 -8.53
C ALA A 291 -7.25 -18.31 -7.83
N ARG A 292 -5.99 -18.04 -7.48
CA ARG A 292 -5.53 -16.78 -6.88
C ARG A 292 -4.13 -16.48 -7.38
N ALA A 293 -3.83 -15.20 -7.57
CA ALA A 293 -2.55 -14.72 -8.06
C ALA A 293 -2.32 -13.25 -7.65
N SER A 294 -1.06 -12.88 -7.45
CA SER A 294 -0.61 -11.50 -7.24
C SER A 294 -0.10 -10.87 -8.54
N ASN A 295 0.16 -9.56 -8.53
CA ASN A 295 1.01 -8.97 -9.57
C ASN A 295 2.45 -9.48 -9.42
N PHE A 296 3.25 -9.34 -10.48
CA PHE A 296 4.69 -9.56 -10.42
C PHE A 296 5.37 -8.44 -9.63
N SER A 297 6.34 -8.82 -8.81
CA SER A 297 7.25 -7.91 -8.12
C SER A 297 8.59 -8.62 -7.91
N GLN A 298 9.68 -7.97 -8.28
CA GLN A 298 11.04 -8.51 -8.30
C GLN A 298 11.11 -9.84 -9.05
N GLY A 299 10.44 -9.92 -10.21
CA GLY A 299 10.45 -11.09 -11.08
C GLY A 299 9.58 -12.28 -10.64
N LEU A 300 8.87 -12.16 -9.51
CA LEU A 300 8.09 -13.26 -8.92
C LEU A 300 6.63 -12.85 -8.69
N ALA A 301 5.72 -13.81 -8.82
CA ALA A 301 4.32 -13.64 -8.44
C ALA A 301 3.84 -14.81 -7.57
N ALA A 302 3.15 -14.50 -6.48
CA ALA A 302 2.52 -15.50 -5.62
C ALA A 302 1.25 -16.03 -6.29
N VAL A 303 1.14 -17.35 -6.45
CA VAL A 303 -0.04 -18.00 -7.02
C VAL A 303 -0.50 -19.17 -6.16
N HIS A 304 -1.82 -19.39 -6.15
CA HIS A 304 -2.40 -20.57 -5.55
C HIS A 304 -2.63 -21.63 -6.63
N PHE A 305 -1.77 -22.66 -6.63
CA PHE A 305 -1.68 -23.69 -7.65
C PHE A 305 -1.57 -25.07 -6.98
N ASN A 306 -2.28 -26.09 -7.49
CA ASN A 306 -2.28 -27.45 -6.93
C ASN A 306 -2.51 -27.52 -5.40
N ARG A 307 -3.45 -26.71 -4.89
CA ARG A 307 -3.82 -26.61 -3.45
C ARG A 307 -2.70 -26.07 -2.54
N ALA A 308 -1.70 -25.39 -3.10
CA ALA A 308 -0.64 -24.74 -2.35
C ALA A 308 -0.36 -23.34 -2.89
N TRP A 309 0.22 -22.50 -2.03
CA TRP A 309 0.83 -21.23 -2.45
C TRP A 309 2.29 -21.46 -2.86
N VAL A 310 2.66 -20.93 -4.03
CA VAL A 310 4.02 -20.97 -4.59
C VAL A 310 4.31 -19.62 -5.27
N TYR A 311 5.59 -19.34 -5.54
CA TYR A 311 5.95 -18.27 -6.48
C TYR A 311 6.29 -18.85 -7.84
N ILE A 312 5.80 -18.18 -8.88
CA ILE A 312 6.18 -18.43 -10.26
C ILE A 312 7.08 -17.33 -10.79
N ASP A 313 7.95 -17.68 -11.74
CA ASP A 313 8.67 -16.72 -12.57
C ASP A 313 7.77 -16.19 -13.70
N LYS A 314 8.31 -15.26 -14.51
CA LYS A 314 7.60 -14.66 -15.65
C LYS A 314 7.30 -15.63 -16.80
N THR A 315 7.86 -16.85 -16.77
CA THR A 315 7.53 -17.93 -17.72
C THR A 315 6.38 -18.81 -17.21
N GLY A 316 5.91 -18.57 -15.98
CA GLY A 316 4.86 -19.35 -15.33
C GLY A 316 5.35 -20.62 -14.65
N LYS A 317 6.67 -20.86 -14.61
CA LYS A 317 7.25 -22.00 -13.90
C LYS A 317 7.33 -21.70 -12.42
N VAL A 318 7.09 -22.72 -11.59
CA VAL A 318 7.31 -22.62 -10.15
C VAL A 318 8.79 -22.34 -9.91
N ALA A 319 9.08 -21.15 -9.42
CA ALA A 319 10.44 -20.70 -9.12
C ALA A 319 10.77 -20.93 -7.65
N LEU A 320 9.81 -20.70 -6.74
CA LEU A 320 10.00 -20.88 -5.31
C LEU A 320 8.80 -21.56 -4.65
N GLN A 321 9.10 -22.49 -3.76
CA GLN A 321 8.11 -23.10 -2.88
C GLN A 321 8.46 -22.72 -1.44
N PRO A 322 7.53 -22.13 -0.66
CA PRO A 322 7.82 -21.79 0.73
C PRO A 322 8.18 -23.06 1.53
N PRO A 323 9.08 -22.97 2.53
CA PRO A 323 9.51 -24.13 3.32
C PRO A 323 8.41 -24.84 4.12
N VAL A 324 7.25 -24.19 4.22
CA VAL A 324 6.07 -24.67 4.94
C VAL A 324 4.82 -24.41 4.11
N ALA A 325 3.76 -25.18 4.38
CA ALA A 325 2.46 -24.94 3.79
C ALA A 325 1.92 -23.56 4.24
N ALA A 326 2.04 -22.57 3.36
CA ALA A 326 1.55 -21.23 3.59
C ALA A 326 0.03 -21.18 3.37
N ALA A 327 -0.66 -20.43 4.22
CA ALA A 327 -2.06 -20.05 4.04
C ALA A 327 -2.19 -18.84 3.11
N ASN A 328 -1.17 -17.99 3.06
CA ASN A 328 -1.05 -16.87 2.13
C ASN A 328 0.42 -16.48 1.94
N LEU A 329 0.73 -15.92 0.77
CA LEU A 329 2.02 -15.34 0.42
C LEU A 329 1.82 -13.87 0.02
N GLY A 330 2.69 -12.99 0.53
CA GLY A 330 2.79 -11.60 0.09
C GLY A 330 3.53 -11.47 -1.25
N ILE A 331 3.62 -10.25 -1.77
CA ILE A 331 4.53 -9.96 -2.88
C ILE A 331 5.94 -9.73 -2.32
N PHE A 332 6.96 -9.93 -3.16
CA PHE A 332 8.32 -9.55 -2.79
C PHE A 332 8.44 -8.02 -2.73
N SER A 333 8.98 -7.52 -1.63
CA SER A 333 9.36 -6.12 -1.41
C SER A 333 10.73 -6.09 -0.74
N GLN A 334 11.70 -5.41 -1.35
CA GLN A 334 13.07 -5.29 -0.84
C GLN A 334 13.73 -6.66 -0.52
N GLY A 335 13.60 -7.62 -1.45
CA GLY A 335 14.20 -8.96 -1.34
C GLY A 335 13.45 -9.95 -0.43
N LEU A 336 12.40 -9.51 0.29
CA LEU A 336 11.65 -10.36 1.22
C LEU A 336 10.17 -10.39 0.88
N ALA A 337 9.52 -11.50 1.20
CA ALA A 337 8.08 -11.63 1.09
C ALA A 337 7.47 -12.22 2.36
N ARG A 338 6.29 -11.73 2.73
CA ARG A 338 5.53 -12.27 3.85
C ARG A 338 5.06 -13.70 3.57
N VAL A 339 5.13 -14.53 4.60
CA VAL A 339 4.54 -15.87 4.65
C VAL A 339 3.59 -15.93 5.83
N TRP A 340 2.34 -16.27 5.57
CA TRP A 340 1.35 -16.53 6.60
C TRP A 340 1.09 -18.02 6.74
N VAL A 341 1.12 -18.54 7.96
CA VAL A 341 0.89 -19.97 8.25
C VAL A 341 -0.31 -20.10 9.17
N ASN A 342 -1.23 -21.03 8.84
CA ASN A 342 -2.36 -21.35 9.71
C ASN A 342 -1.90 -22.05 10.99
N PRO A 343 -2.65 -21.94 12.10
CA PRO A 343 -2.35 -22.70 13.30
C PRO A 343 -2.40 -24.21 12.98
N LYS A 344 -1.49 -24.99 13.58
CA LYS A 344 -1.52 -26.46 13.41
C LYS A 344 -2.80 -27.00 14.07
N SER A 345 -3.51 -27.90 13.38
CA SER A 345 -4.67 -28.58 13.96
C SER A 345 -4.26 -29.34 15.23
N GLY A 346 -4.84 -29.00 16.37
CA GLY A 346 -4.59 -29.70 17.64
C GLY A 346 -3.42 -29.19 18.47
N SER A 347 -2.67 -28.18 18.03
CA SER A 347 -1.73 -27.49 18.92
C SER A 347 -2.50 -26.56 19.86
N ARG A 348 -2.92 -27.12 21.01
CA ARG A 348 -2.95 -26.32 22.23
C ARG A 348 -1.49 -26.22 22.68
N CYS A 349 -1.04 -25.01 22.98
CA CYS A 349 0.25 -24.81 23.64
C CYS A 349 0.30 -25.57 24.96
#